data_AF-A0A4P7W4K5-F1
#
_entry.id   AF-A0A4P7W4K5-F1
#
_cell.length_a   1.000
_cell.length_b   1.000
_cell.length_c   1.000
_cell.angle_alpha   90.00
_cell.angle_beta   90.00
_cell.angle_gamma   90.00
#
_symmetry.space_group_name_H-M   'P 1'
#
loop_
_entity.id
_entity.type
_entity.pdbx_description
1 polymer ?
#
loop_
_entity_poly.entity_id
_entity_poly.type
_entity_poly.pdbx_seq_one_letter_code
_entity_poly.pdbx_strand_id
1 'polypeptide(L)'
;MKHNEELYTITLTKKQMRLIANCVEDCSRFLAGQCELGFTTCGLDKQQEIQEKLRELHDLVATDLANQPYASYGWSGGGCSNDYQRNKIIQLYPLYREILHFIAKEEGHNSVYAGSTPTCDEQDPFIKINKL
;
A
#
# COMPACT_ATOMS: atom_id res chain seq x y z
N MET A 1 11.90 -1.77 24.03
CA MET A 1 13.16 -2.50 23.81
C MET A 1 13.69 -2.05 22.45
N LYS A 2 14.97 -1.69 22.34
CA LYS A 2 15.58 -1.47 21.00
C LYS A 2 15.63 -2.85 20.34
N HIS A 3 14.73 -3.14 19.41
CA HIS A 3 14.93 -4.25 18.51
C HIS A 3 16.25 -3.98 17.78
N ASN A 4 17.21 -4.87 17.95
CA ASN A 4 18.46 -4.84 17.20
C ASN A 4 18.09 -5.31 15.78
N GLU A 5 17.44 -4.44 15.01
CA GLU A 5 16.92 -4.77 13.69
C GLU A 5 18.09 -5.05 12.76
N GLU A 6 18.10 -6.25 12.18
CA GLU A 6 19.04 -6.61 11.13
C GLU A 6 18.68 -5.84 9.86
N LEU A 7 19.61 -5.01 9.37
CA LEU A 7 19.40 -4.21 8.17
C LEU A 7 19.96 -4.95 6.95
N TYR A 8 19.13 -5.05 5.91
CA TYR A 8 19.47 -5.68 4.65
C TYR A 8 19.55 -4.64 3.53
N THR A 9 20.43 -4.85 2.55
CA THR A 9 20.51 -4.03 1.33
C THR A 9 20.19 -4.88 0.12
N ILE A 10 19.37 -4.35 -0.79
CA ILE A 10 19.04 -4.98 -2.07
C ILE A 10 19.32 -4.00 -3.21
N THR A 11 19.80 -4.53 -4.34
CA THR A 11 19.99 -3.75 -5.57
C THR A 11 18.87 -4.06 -6.54
N LEU A 12 18.13 -3.02 -6.95
CA LEU A 12 16.97 -3.14 -7.83
C LEU A 12 17.06 -2.15 -8.99
N THR A 13 16.56 -2.56 -10.14
CA THR A 13 16.25 -1.63 -11.22
C THR A 13 15.01 -0.80 -10.86
N LYS A 14 14.87 0.38 -11.46
CA LYS A 14 13.64 1.21 -11.33
C LYS A 14 12.37 0.43 -11.65
N LYS A 15 12.41 -0.45 -12.66
CA LYS A 15 11.27 -1.31 -13.05
C LYS A 15 10.90 -2.29 -11.92
N GLN A 16 11.88 -2.91 -11.28
CA GLN A 16 11.64 -3.81 -10.14
C GLN A 16 11.10 -3.04 -8.92
N MET A 17 11.64 -1.84 -8.63
CA MET A 17 11.11 -0.99 -7.57
C MET A 17 9.63 -0.67 -7.79
N ARG A 18 9.25 -0.26 -9.01
CA ARG A 18 7.86 0.02 -9.37
C ARG A 18 6.98 -1.22 -9.25
N LEU A 19 7.46 -2.38 -9.71
CA LEU A 19 6.72 -3.64 -9.57
C LEU A 19 6.45 -3.98 -8.10
N ILE A 20 7.47 -3.90 -7.23
CA ILE A 20 7.32 -4.17 -5.80
C ILE A 20 6.33 -3.19 -5.17
N ALA A 21 6.48 -1.89 -5.44
CA ALA A 21 5.59 -0.88 -4.88
C ALA A 21 4.13 -1.10 -5.31
N ASN A 22 3.90 -1.40 -6.57
CA ASN A 22 2.55 -1.69 -7.08
C ASN A 22 1.91 -2.89 -6.37
N CYS A 23 2.66 -3.98 -6.17
CA CYS A 23 2.16 -5.15 -5.43
C CYS A 23 1.88 -4.84 -3.96
N VAL A 24 2.77 -4.09 -3.30
CA VAL A 24 2.60 -3.68 -1.90
C VAL A 24 1.41 -2.72 -1.75
N GLU A 25 1.20 -1.82 -2.71
CA GLU A 25 0.04 -0.93 -2.74
C GLU A 25 -1.26 -1.72 -2.86
N ASP A 26 -1.33 -2.72 -3.76
CA ASP A 26 -2.50 -3.60 -3.88
C ASP A 26 -2.80 -4.33 -2.56
N CYS A 27 -1.78 -4.88 -1.89
CA CYS A 27 -1.97 -5.52 -0.57
C CYS A 27 -2.44 -4.52 0.50
N SER A 28 -1.85 -3.32 0.54
CA SER A 28 -2.23 -2.27 1.48
C SER A 28 -3.68 -1.83 1.28
N ARG A 29 -4.06 -1.56 0.02
CA ARG A 29 -5.41 -1.15 -0.38
C ARG A 29 -6.44 -2.24 -0.11
N PHE A 30 -6.12 -3.49 -0.47
CA PHE A 30 -7.00 -4.61 -0.20
C PHE A 30 -7.31 -4.71 1.29
N LEU A 31 -6.29 -4.71 2.15
CA LEU A 31 -6.47 -4.74 3.61
C LEU A 31 -7.20 -3.49 4.14
N ALA A 32 -7.12 -2.35 3.46
CA ALA A 32 -7.88 -1.16 3.83
C ALA A 32 -9.36 -1.21 3.39
N GLY A 33 -9.79 -2.22 2.63
CA GLY A 33 -11.16 -2.35 2.09
C GLY A 33 -11.29 -1.95 0.61
N GLN A 34 -10.22 -1.44 -0.01
CA GLN A 34 -10.15 -1.19 -1.46
C GLN A 34 -9.69 -2.45 -2.19
N CYS A 35 -10.60 -3.40 -2.36
CA CYS A 35 -10.29 -4.76 -2.78
C CYS A 35 -9.90 -4.93 -4.25
N GLU A 36 -9.81 -3.87 -5.06
CA GLU A 36 -9.72 -3.97 -6.53
C GLU A 36 -8.43 -4.62 -7.07
N LEU A 37 -7.35 -4.70 -6.27
CA LEU A 37 -6.04 -5.18 -6.72
C LEU A 37 -5.63 -4.57 -8.08
N GLY A 38 -5.72 -3.24 -8.15
CA GLY A 38 -5.69 -2.48 -9.40
C GLY A 38 -4.43 -2.72 -10.24
N PHE A 39 -3.26 -2.83 -9.62
CA PHE A 39 -2.02 -3.06 -10.38
C PHE A 39 -1.85 -4.51 -10.81
N THR A 40 -2.37 -5.46 -10.04
CA THR A 40 -2.31 -6.89 -10.33
C THR A 40 -3.29 -7.26 -11.45
N THR A 41 -4.45 -6.61 -11.46
CA THR A 41 -5.52 -6.87 -12.43
C THR A 41 -5.40 -6.03 -13.70
N CYS A 42 -4.59 -4.96 -13.69
CA CYS A 42 -4.43 -4.12 -14.87
C CYS A 42 -3.87 -4.91 -16.06
N GLY A 43 -4.55 -4.80 -17.20
CA GLY A 43 -4.13 -5.47 -18.44
C GLY A 43 -4.59 -6.93 -18.58
N LEU A 44 -5.38 -7.45 -17.64
CA LEU A 44 -6.09 -8.73 -17.84
C LEU A 44 -7.33 -8.52 -18.73
N ASP A 45 -7.61 -9.47 -19.62
CA ASP A 45 -8.74 -9.40 -20.57
C ASP A 45 -10.11 -9.16 -19.89
N LYS A 46 -10.27 -9.67 -18.66
CA LYS A 46 -11.49 -9.59 -17.85
C LYS A 46 -11.35 -8.66 -16.64
N GLN A 47 -10.47 -7.66 -16.71
CA GLN A 47 -10.16 -6.76 -15.58
C GLN A 47 -11.42 -6.24 -14.86
N GLN A 48 -12.41 -5.73 -15.61
CA GLN A 48 -13.62 -5.17 -15.01
C GLN A 48 -14.42 -6.21 -14.21
N GLU A 49 -14.69 -7.37 -14.79
CA GLU A 49 -15.43 -8.46 -14.12
C GLU A 49 -14.71 -8.93 -12.85
N ILE A 50 -13.38 -9.03 -12.90
CA ILE A 50 -12.55 -9.40 -11.75
C ILE A 50 -12.69 -8.34 -10.64
N GLN A 51 -12.58 -7.06 -10.98
CA GLN A 51 -12.69 -5.98 -10.00
C GLN A 51 -14.08 -5.88 -9.37
N GLU A 52 -15.14 -6.12 -10.15
CA GLU A 52 -16.51 -6.21 -9.64
C GLU A 52 -16.63 -7.34 -8.60
N LYS A 53 -16.10 -8.53 -8.91
CA LYS A 53 -16.08 -9.66 -7.98
C LYS A 53 -15.25 -9.42 -6.73
N LEU A 54 -14.12 -8.73 -6.87
CA LEU A 54 -13.29 -8.38 -5.72
C LEU A 54 -13.97 -7.36 -4.80
N ARG A 55 -14.74 -6.40 -5.34
CA ARG A 55 -15.50 -5.43 -4.54
C ARG A 55 -16.56 -6.10 -3.67
N GLU A 56 -17.10 -7.24 -4.07
CA GLU A 56 -18.03 -8.04 -3.25
C GLU A 56 -17.38 -8.53 -1.93
N LEU A 57 -16.04 -8.55 -1.84
CA LEU A 57 -15.31 -8.93 -0.63
C LEU A 57 -15.23 -7.81 0.41
N HIS A 58 -15.64 -6.58 0.10
CA HIS A 58 -15.47 -5.40 0.96
C HIS A 58 -15.89 -5.66 2.41
N ASP A 59 -17.12 -6.13 2.63
CA ASP A 59 -17.67 -6.32 3.99
C ASP A 59 -16.97 -7.46 4.77
N LEU A 60 -16.34 -8.40 4.06
CA LEU A 60 -15.55 -9.47 4.66
C LEU A 60 -14.14 -9.00 5.05
N VAL A 61 -13.61 -7.99 4.35
CA VAL A 61 -12.26 -7.48 4.58
C VAL A 61 -12.28 -6.28 5.54
N ALA A 62 -13.18 -5.32 5.34
CA ALA A 62 -13.35 -4.13 6.16
C ALA A 62 -14.62 -4.22 7.02
N THR A 63 -14.67 -5.20 7.91
CA THR A 63 -15.87 -5.54 8.70
C THR A 63 -16.45 -4.37 9.50
N ASP A 64 -15.60 -3.48 10.03
CA ASP A 64 -16.07 -2.29 10.78
C ASP A 64 -16.79 -1.26 9.88
N LEU A 65 -16.60 -1.39 8.56
CA LEU A 65 -17.19 -0.54 7.52
C LEU A 65 -18.27 -1.28 6.72
N ALA A 66 -18.74 -2.43 7.19
CA ALA A 66 -19.76 -3.21 6.49
C ALA A 66 -21.00 -2.36 6.15
N ASN A 67 -21.60 -2.58 4.98
CA ASN A 67 -22.69 -1.78 4.41
C ASN A 67 -22.33 -0.31 4.09
N GLN A 68 -21.05 0.07 4.14
CA GLN A 68 -20.56 1.38 3.67
C GLN A 68 -19.74 1.17 2.39
N PRO A 69 -20.41 1.02 1.23
CA PRO A 69 -19.71 0.78 -0.02
C PRO A 69 -18.72 1.92 -0.30
N TYR A 70 -17.53 1.55 -0.78
CA TYR A 70 -16.41 2.46 -1.06
C TYR A 70 -15.72 3.10 0.15
N ALA A 71 -16.16 2.79 1.37
CA ALA A 71 -15.41 3.19 2.56
C ALA A 71 -14.10 2.38 2.64
N SER A 72 -13.10 2.96 3.31
CA SER A 72 -11.85 2.25 3.56
C SER A 72 -11.21 2.77 4.83
N TYR A 73 -10.43 1.91 5.50
CA TYR A 73 -9.56 2.36 6.58
C TYR A 73 -8.54 3.38 6.07
N GLY A 74 -8.14 4.28 6.96
CA GLY A 74 -7.11 5.27 6.63
C GLY A 74 -5.75 4.64 6.38
N TRP A 75 -4.79 5.43 5.88
CA TRP A 75 -3.40 5.00 5.65
C TRP A 75 -2.70 4.47 6.92
N SER A 76 -3.15 4.90 8.11
CA SER A 76 -2.70 4.44 9.42
C SER A 76 -3.55 3.29 9.99
N GLY A 77 -4.42 2.68 9.18
CA GLY A 77 -5.41 1.72 9.64
C GLY A 77 -6.49 2.34 10.55
N GLY A 78 -6.65 3.67 10.54
CA GLY A 78 -7.67 4.35 11.34
C GLY A 78 -9.08 3.81 11.05
N GLY A 79 -9.82 3.50 12.12
CA GLY A 79 -11.15 2.90 12.05
C GLY A 79 -11.17 1.37 12.03
N CYS A 80 -10.02 0.70 11.90
CA CYS A 80 -9.93 -0.76 11.95
C CYS A 80 -9.79 -1.26 13.39
N SER A 81 -10.73 -2.08 13.85
CA SER A 81 -10.74 -2.71 15.18
C SER A 81 -9.83 -3.95 15.26
N ASN A 82 -9.46 -4.52 14.12
CA ASN A 82 -8.55 -5.67 14.05
C ASN A 82 -7.09 -5.21 14.09
N ASP A 83 -6.43 -5.43 15.23
CA ASP A 83 -5.04 -5.01 15.45
C ASP A 83 -4.04 -5.59 14.44
N TYR A 84 -4.21 -6.84 14.03
CA TYR A 84 -3.34 -7.47 13.05
C TYR A 84 -3.46 -6.80 11.68
N GLN A 85 -4.68 -6.58 11.22
CA GLN A 85 -4.97 -5.91 9.95
C GLN A 85 -4.49 -4.46 9.97
N ARG A 86 -4.82 -3.72 11.04
CA ARG A 86 -4.38 -2.34 11.27
C ARG A 86 -2.86 -2.24 11.24
N ASN A 87 -2.15 -3.11 11.96
CA ASN A 87 -0.69 -3.16 11.94
C ASN A 87 -0.15 -3.40 10.52
N LYS A 88 -0.72 -4.34 9.76
CA LYS A 88 -0.30 -4.56 8.36
C LYS A 88 -0.50 -3.32 7.48
N ILE A 89 -1.62 -2.60 7.62
CA ILE A 89 -1.87 -1.37 6.86
C ILE A 89 -0.79 -0.32 7.19
N ILE A 90 -0.52 -0.11 8.49
CA ILE A 90 0.49 0.84 8.99
C ILE A 90 1.88 0.56 8.41
N GLN A 91 2.25 -0.70 8.21
CA GLN A 91 3.57 -1.06 7.68
C GLN A 91 3.63 -1.04 6.14
N LEU A 92 2.59 -1.52 5.46
CA LEU A 92 2.59 -1.61 4.00
C LEU A 92 2.46 -0.24 3.34
N TYR A 93 1.65 0.65 3.91
CA TYR A 93 1.39 1.97 3.33
C TYR A 93 2.66 2.80 3.10
N PRO A 94 3.49 3.08 4.13
CA PRO A 94 4.69 3.88 3.95
C PRO A 94 5.71 3.18 3.04
N LEU A 95 5.76 1.83 3.04
CA LEU A 95 6.68 1.07 2.22
C LEU A 95 6.49 1.34 0.72
N TYR A 96 5.29 1.13 0.17
CA TYR A 96 5.07 1.41 -1.24
C TYR A 96 5.11 2.92 -1.52
N ARG A 97 4.60 3.72 -0.58
CA ARG A 97 4.47 5.16 -0.78
C ARG A 97 5.82 5.83 -0.92
N GLU A 98 6.82 5.42 -0.14
CA GLU A 98 8.18 5.95 -0.21
C GLU A 98 8.88 5.58 -1.54
N ILE A 99 8.69 4.34 -2.01
CA ILE A 99 9.19 3.93 -3.33
C ILE A 99 8.59 4.80 -4.44
N LEU A 100 7.26 4.95 -4.45
CA LEU A 100 6.57 5.72 -5.49
C LEU A 100 6.87 7.22 -5.38
N HIS A 101 7.05 7.75 -4.16
CA HIS A 101 7.47 9.12 -3.94
C HIS A 101 8.83 9.39 -4.56
N PHE A 102 9.82 8.54 -4.26
CA PHE A 102 11.16 8.63 -4.84
C PHE A 102 11.11 8.61 -6.38
N ILE A 103 10.37 7.66 -6.96
CA ILE A 103 10.21 7.56 -8.42
C ILE A 103 9.54 8.80 -9.00
N ALA A 104 8.47 9.30 -8.38
CA ALA A 104 7.75 10.48 -8.86
C ALA A 104 8.63 11.75 -8.86
N LYS A 105 9.48 11.91 -7.84
CA LYS A 105 10.47 13.01 -7.77
C LYS A 105 11.52 12.89 -8.87
N GLU A 106 12.06 11.70 -9.08
CA GLU A 106 13.05 11.42 -10.13
C GLU A 106 12.50 11.67 -11.55
N GLU A 107 11.21 11.44 -11.76
CA GLU A 107 10.56 11.61 -13.06
C GLU A 107 9.94 13.01 -13.26
N GLY A 108 9.93 13.87 -12.23
CA GLY A 108 9.29 15.18 -12.28
C GLY A 108 7.76 15.11 -12.43
N HIS A 109 7.14 13.98 -12.05
CA HIS A 109 5.71 13.75 -12.22
C HIS A 109 4.89 14.39 -11.10
N ASN A 110 3.92 15.23 -11.47
CA ASN A 110 2.92 15.74 -10.53
C ASN A 110 1.78 14.72 -10.36
N SER A 111 2.02 13.72 -9.50
CA SER A 111 1.05 12.66 -9.17
C SER A 111 0.68 12.69 -7.69
N VAL A 112 -0.28 11.84 -7.28
CA VAL A 112 -0.65 11.66 -5.87
C VAL A 112 0.53 11.24 -4.98
N TYR A 113 1.59 10.68 -5.57
CA TYR A 113 2.80 10.27 -4.86
C TYR A 113 3.85 11.39 -4.75
N ALA A 114 3.65 12.54 -5.40
CA ALA A 114 4.60 13.65 -5.35
C ALA A 114 4.66 14.37 -3.98
N GLY A 115 3.59 14.23 -3.19
CA GLY A 115 3.53 14.70 -1.80
C GLY A 115 4.26 13.77 -0.84
N SER A 116 4.71 14.31 0.30
CA SER A 116 5.41 13.56 1.35
C SER A 116 4.59 12.38 1.86
N THR A 117 5.28 11.30 2.20
CA THR A 117 4.69 10.11 2.85
C THR A 117 4.18 10.48 4.26
N PRO A 118 2.88 10.32 4.56
CA PRO A 118 2.34 10.48 5.91
C PRO A 118 3.05 9.58 6.95
N THR A 119 3.10 10.04 8.20
CA THR A 119 3.79 9.35 9.31
C THR A 119 2.89 9.17 10.54
N CYS A 120 2.95 8.03 11.23
CA CYS A 120 2.41 7.82 12.58
C CYS A 120 3.44 7.18 13.53
N ASP A 121 3.18 7.20 14.84
CA ASP A 121 4.11 6.71 15.86
C ASP A 121 4.26 5.17 15.89
N GLU A 122 3.35 4.45 15.23
CA GLU A 122 3.28 2.97 15.23
C GLU A 122 3.94 2.33 14.00
N GLN A 123 4.45 3.14 13.07
CA GLN A 123 5.09 2.65 11.85
C GLN A 123 6.58 2.35 12.08
N ASP A 124 7.09 1.35 11.36
CA ASP A 124 8.51 1.10 11.30
C ASP A 124 9.23 2.23 10.54
N PRO A 125 10.54 2.43 10.76
CA PRO A 125 11.30 3.41 10.00
C PRO A 125 11.16 3.21 8.49
N PHE A 126 11.06 4.32 7.76
CA PHE A 126 10.97 4.26 6.30
C PHE A 126 12.19 3.57 5.68
N ILE A 127 11.92 2.88 4.57
CA ILE A 127 12.98 2.36 3.72
C ILE A 127 13.88 3.49 3.25
N LYS A 128 15.17 3.18 3.11
CA LYS A 128 16.16 4.11 2.56
C LYS A 128 16.45 3.72 1.13
N ILE A 129 16.24 4.64 0.20
CA ILE A 129 16.53 4.44 -1.22
C ILE A 129 17.75 5.28 -1.58
N ASN A 130 18.83 4.61 -1.95
CA ASN A 130 20.04 5.25 -2.44
C ASN A 130 20.17 4.96 -3.94
N LYS A 131 20.28 6.03 -4.75
CA LYS A 131 20.59 5.89 -6.18
C LYS A 131 22.08 5.63 -6.33
N LEU A 132 22.42 4.56 -7.05
CA LEU A 132 23.80 4.24 -7.43
C LEU A 132 24.28 5.14 -8.56
#